data_AF-Q20CF9-F1
#
_entry.id   AF-Q20CF9-F1
#
_cell.length_a   1.000
_cell.length_b   1.000
_cell.length_c   1.000
_cell.angle_alpha   90.00
_cell.angle_beta   90.00
_cell.angle_gamma   90.00
#
_symmetry.space_group_name_H-M   'P 1'
#
loop_
_entity.id
_entity.type
_entity.pdbx_description
1 polymer ?
#
loop_
_entity_poly.entity_id
_entity_poly.type
_entity_poly.pdbx_seq_one_letter_code
_entity_poly.pdbx_strand_id
1 'polypeptide(L)'
;MNQLNEQQLSEIKFILQNFTHPTLQKDLIALNAFKKAELGAGILRLEFTMPFAWNSGFEALKADTEVKLKQVTGANEVKWI
;
A
#
# COMPACT_ATOMS: atom_id res chain seq x y z
N MET A 1 9.25 -13.59 14.39
CA MET A 1 9.25 -12.25 13.78
C MET A 1 8.60 -12.41 12.41
N ASN A 2 7.42 -11.85 12.17
CA ASN A 2 6.77 -11.98 10.86
C ASN A 2 7.56 -11.15 9.86
N GLN A 3 8.15 -11.82 8.86
CA GLN A 3 8.83 -11.20 7.72
C GLN A 3 7.89 -11.23 6.53
N LEU A 4 7.99 -10.21 5.67
CA LEU A 4 7.20 -10.16 4.45
C LEU A 4 7.71 -11.22 3.47
N ASN A 5 6.82 -12.10 2.97
CA ASN A 5 7.15 -13.07 1.95
C ASN A 5 6.68 -12.63 0.54
N GLU A 6 7.09 -13.35 -0.50
CA GLU A 6 6.79 -13.01 -1.90
C GLU A 6 5.29 -13.06 -2.23
N GLN A 7 4.55 -13.97 -1.61
CA GLN A 7 3.10 -14.07 -1.79
C GLN A 7 2.42 -12.83 -1.20
N GLN A 8 2.76 -12.44 0.02
CA GLN A 8 2.24 -11.25 0.67
C GLN A 8 2.61 -9.99 -0.11
N LEU A 9 3.83 -9.90 -0.64
CA LEU A 9 4.23 -8.79 -1.50
C LEU A 9 3.38 -8.71 -2.78
N SER A 10 3.06 -9.85 -3.38
CA SER A 10 2.18 -9.93 -4.56
C SER A 10 0.75 -9.50 -4.24
N GLU A 11 0.20 -9.92 -3.10
CA GLU A 11 -1.12 -9.53 -2.63
C GLU A 11 -1.21 -8.03 -2.31
N ILE A 12 -0.18 -7.46 -1.66
CA ILE A 12 -0.08 -6.01 -1.43
C ILE A 12 -0.12 -5.26 -2.76
N LYS A 13 0.69 -5.68 -3.75
CA LYS A 13 0.70 -5.04 -5.07
C LYS A 13 -0.66 -5.13 -5.75
N PHE A 14 -1.34 -6.28 -5.65
CA PHE A 14 -2.68 -6.45 -6.19
C PHE A 14 -3.71 -5.53 -5.52
N ILE A 15 -3.69 -5.41 -4.19
CA ILE A 15 -4.57 -4.47 -3.46
C ILE A 15 -4.33 -3.04 -3.94
N LEU A 16 -3.06 -2.61 -4.03
CA LEU A 16 -2.70 -1.26 -4.46
C LEU A 16 -3.02 -1.01 -5.94
N GLN A 17 -2.88 -2.02 -6.81
CA GLN A 17 -3.19 -1.90 -8.24
C GLN A 17 -4.69 -1.72 -8.49
N ASN A 18 -5.54 -2.36 -7.68
CA ASN A 18 -7.00 -2.25 -7.81
C ASN A 18 -7.57 -0.99 -7.16
N PHE A 19 -6.76 -0.20 -6.46
CA PHE A 19 -7.22 1.09 -5.95
C PHE A 19 -7.45 2.06 -7.11
N THR A 20 -8.67 2.58 -7.18
CA THR A 20 -9.07 3.60 -8.17
C THR A 20 -9.55 4.86 -7.46
N HIS A 21 -9.22 6.02 -8.01
CA HIS A 21 -9.68 7.32 -7.50
C HIS A 21 -9.94 8.27 -8.68
N PRO A 22 -10.92 9.18 -8.62
CA PRO A 22 -11.22 10.10 -9.73
C PRO A 22 -10.02 10.95 -10.20
N THR A 23 -9.07 11.22 -9.29
CA THR A 23 -7.83 11.96 -9.61
C THR A 23 -6.66 11.07 -10.02
N LEU A 24 -6.84 9.74 -9.98
CA LEU A 24 -5.84 8.74 -10.30
C LEU A 24 -6.06 8.22 -11.73
N GLN A 25 -5.30 8.75 -12.69
CA GLN A 25 -5.46 8.41 -14.11
C GLN A 25 -4.97 7.00 -14.48
N LYS A 26 -4.05 6.44 -13.69
CA LYS A 26 -3.47 5.09 -13.84
C LYS A 26 -3.26 4.50 -12.46
N ASP A 27 -3.26 3.18 -12.33
CA ASP A 27 -3.04 2.53 -11.04
C ASP A 27 -1.67 2.86 -10.42
N LEU A 28 -1.57 2.64 -9.11
CA LEU A 28 -0.37 2.93 -8.31
C LEU A 28 0.89 2.22 -8.80
N ILE A 29 0.73 1.03 -9.41
CA ILE A 29 1.85 0.24 -9.92
C ILE A 29 2.31 0.81 -11.27
N ALA A 30 1.38 1.09 -12.18
CA ALA A 30 1.65 1.70 -13.48
C ALA A 30 2.27 3.11 -13.37
N LEU A 31 1.98 3.84 -12.28
CA LEU A 31 2.61 5.12 -11.97
C LEU A 31 4.00 5.00 -11.31
N ASN A 32 4.47 3.78 -11.01
CA ASN A 32 5.66 3.54 -10.19
C ASN A 32 5.60 4.29 -8.83
N ALA A 33 4.40 4.47 -8.29
CA ALA A 33 4.19 5.18 -7.04
C ALA A 33 4.59 4.29 -5.85
N PHE A 34 4.29 2.99 -5.90
CA PHE A 34 4.74 2.03 -4.88
C PHE A 34 6.22 1.70 -5.06
N LYS A 35 7.04 1.93 -4.02
CA LYS A 35 8.48 1.63 -4.02
C LYS A 35 8.79 0.28 -3.41
N LYS A 36 8.38 0.08 -2.16
CA LYS A 36 8.63 -1.15 -1.42
C LYS A 36 7.66 -1.34 -0.26
N ALA A 37 7.58 -2.60 0.19
CA ALA A 37 6.88 -2.99 1.40
C ALA A 37 7.85 -3.75 2.31
N GLU A 38 7.78 -3.47 3.61
CA GLU A 38 8.56 -4.15 4.63
C GLU A 38 7.66 -4.47 5.82
N LEU A 39 7.66 -5.72 6.28
CA LEU A 39 6.94 -6.13 7.48
C LEU A 39 7.96 -6.42 8.59
N GLY A 40 7.79 -5.76 9.73
CA GLY A 40 8.66 -5.99 10.89
C GLY A 40 8.01 -5.52 12.19
N ALA A 41 8.14 -6.33 13.24
CA ALA A 41 7.52 -6.08 14.56
C ALA A 41 6.00 -5.83 14.50
N GLY A 42 5.31 -6.47 13.55
CA GLY A 42 3.86 -6.29 13.36
C GLY A 42 3.46 -4.99 12.66
N ILE A 43 4.43 -4.22 12.14
CA ILE A 43 4.20 -2.98 11.39
C ILE A 43 4.55 -3.23 9.92
N LEU A 44 3.56 -3.03 9.04
CA LEU A 44 3.75 -2.99 7.59
C LEU A 44 4.15 -1.58 7.18
N ARG A 45 5.39 -1.38 6.73
CA ARG A 45 5.86 -0.12 6.16
C ARG A 45 5.67 -0.18 4.65
N LEU A 46 4.90 0.75 4.10
CA LEU A 46 4.74 0.94 2.66
C LEU A 46 5.36 2.27 2.26
N GLU A 47 6.32 2.22 1.36
CA GLU A 47 7.00 3.41 0.84
C GLU A 47 6.42 3.79 -0.51
N PHE A 48 6.01 5.05 -0.63
CA PHE A 48 5.47 5.61 -1.86
C PHE A 48 6.29 6.81 -2.33
N THR A 49 6.52 6.89 -3.64
CA THR A 49 6.95 8.14 -4.27
C THR A 49 5.71 8.83 -4.81
N MET A 50 5.46 10.05 -4.32
CA MET A 50 4.31 10.85 -4.73
C MET A 50 4.73 11.87 -5.79
N PRO A 51 4.29 11.74 -7.05
CA PRO A 51 4.63 12.72 -8.09
C PRO A 51 3.68 13.94 -8.16
N PHE A 52 2.65 14.07 -7.32
CA PHE A 52 1.66 15.17 -7.39
C PHE A 52 0.90 15.42 -6.05
N ALA A 53 0.10 16.50 -6.00
CA ALA A 53 -0.65 16.97 -4.82
C ALA A 53 -1.82 16.02 -4.44
N TRP A 54 -1.50 14.91 -3.78
CA TRP A 54 -2.42 13.79 -3.58
C TRP A 54 -2.93 13.62 -2.15
N ASN A 55 -2.99 14.70 -1.36
CA ASN A 55 -3.40 14.61 0.05
C ASN A 55 -4.74 13.89 0.25
N SER A 56 -5.77 14.27 -0.52
CA SER A 56 -7.11 13.64 -0.43
C SER A 56 -7.15 12.22 -0.99
N GLY A 57 -6.45 11.96 -2.11
CA GLY A 57 -6.39 10.62 -2.69
C GLY A 57 -5.60 9.63 -1.83
N PHE A 58 -4.60 10.11 -1.08
CA PHE A 58 -3.82 9.31 -0.15
C PHE A 58 -4.63 8.92 1.09
N GLU A 59 -5.47 9.81 1.62
CA GLU A 59 -6.42 9.45 2.68
C GLU A 59 -7.44 8.41 2.21
N ALA A 60 -7.98 8.56 1.00
CA ALA A 60 -8.88 7.58 0.39
C ALA A 60 -8.18 6.22 0.18
N LEU A 61 -6.92 6.23 -0.25
CA LEU A 61 -6.10 5.02 -0.39
C LEU A 61 -5.98 4.28 0.95
N LYS A 62 -5.59 4.99 2.01
CA LYS A 62 -5.47 4.40 3.36
C LYS A 62 -6.80 3.79 3.79
N ALA A 63 -7.89 4.53 3.67
CA ALA A 63 -9.21 4.08 4.07
C ALA A 63 -9.67 2.81 3.32
N ASP A 64 -9.45 2.73 2.00
CA ASP A 64 -9.90 1.58 1.21
C ASP A 64 -9.00 0.34 1.34
N THR A 65 -7.70 0.53 1.61
CA THR A 65 -6.71 -0.56 1.53
C THR A 65 -6.19 -1.03 2.88
N GLU A 66 -6.20 -0.21 3.92
CA GLU A 66 -5.54 -0.53 5.20
C GLU A 66 -6.05 -1.83 5.84
N VAL A 67 -7.37 -2.05 5.85
CA VAL A 67 -7.95 -3.27 6.42
C VAL A 67 -7.51 -4.51 5.62
N LYS A 68 -7.55 -4.44 4.29
CA LYS A 68 -7.14 -5.53 3.40
C LYS A 68 -5.64 -5.83 3.59
N LEU A 69 -4.82 -4.80 3.69
CA LEU A 69 -3.37 -4.91 3.91
C LEU A 69 -3.05 -5.59 5.24
N LYS A 70 -3.73 -5.23 6.33
CA LYS A 70 -3.56 -5.90 7.63
C LYS A 70 -3.97 -7.37 7.58
N GLN A 71 -5.06 -7.69 6.89
CA GLN A 71 -5.54 -9.08 6.74
C GLN A 71 -4.53 -9.97 6.00
N VAL A 72 -3.97 -9.51 4.88
CA VAL A 72 -3.02 -10.31 4.09
C VAL A 72 -1.63 -10.41 4.73
N THR A 73 -1.22 -9.40 5.49
CA THR A 73 0.12 -9.36 6.10
C THR A 73 0.15 -9.85 7.55
N GLY A 74 -0.99 -9.88 8.24
CA GLY A 74 -1.05 -10.08 9.69
C GLY A 74 -0.43 -8.93 10.48
N ALA A 75 -0.31 -7.73 9.88
CA ALA A 75 0.19 -6.55 10.55
C ALA A 75 -0.87 -5.93 11.48
N ASN A 76 -0.42 -5.42 12.63
CA ASN A 76 -1.25 -4.66 13.55
C ASN A 76 -1.43 -3.21 13.07
N GLU A 77 -0.41 -2.69 12.39
CA GLU A 77 -0.33 -1.30 11.94
C GLU A 77 0.22 -1.24 10.52
N VAL A 78 -0.29 -0.28 9.72
CA VAL A 78 0.28 0.07 8.42
C VAL A 78 0.86 1.47 8.52
N LYS A 79 2.17 1.58 8.34
CA LYS A 79 2.89 2.84 8.30
C LYS A 79 3.17 3.24 6.85
N TRP A 80 2.71 4.43 6.49
CA TRP A 80 2.83 4.97 5.15
C TRP A 80 3.97 6.01 5.12
N ILE A 81 4.99 5.79 4.30
CA ILE A 81 6.22 6.59 4.20
C ILE A 81 6.30 7.24 2.83
#